data_AF-A0AAU5ZCE4-F1
#
_entry.id   AF-A0AAU5ZCE4-F1
#
_cell.length_a   1.000
_cell.length_b   1.000
_cell.length_c   1.000
_cell.angle_alpha   90.00
_cell.angle_beta   90.00
_cell.angle_gamma   90.00
#
_symmetry.space_group_name_H-M   'P 1'
#
loop_
_entity.id
_entity.type
_entity.pdbx_description
1 polymer ?
#
loop_
_entity_poly.entity_id
_entity_poly.type
_entity_poly.pdbx_seq_one_letter_code
_entity_poly.pdbx_strand_id
1 'polypeptide(L)'
;MDTTIEIRLRFTAQEQAGLTALAAGLRGVAESELTEEDALVAAMELALTRLMEDFEVPDPEAREQVRLARDNLRAHWVRGSASLG
;
A
#
# COMPACT_ATOMS: atom_id res chain seq x y z
N MET A 1 21.63 6.72 1.45
CA MET A 1 21.58 5.93 0.20
C MET A 1 20.21 5.31 0.17
N ASP A 2 19.30 5.81 -0.68
CA ASP A 2 18.03 5.13 -0.88
C ASP A 2 18.29 3.86 -1.66
N THR A 3 18.06 2.72 -1.02
CA THR A 3 18.13 1.41 -1.67
C THR A 3 16.78 1.16 -2.34
N THR A 4 16.66 1.54 -3.61
CA THR A 4 15.50 1.19 -4.42
C THR A 4 15.56 -0.28 -4.84
N ILE A 5 14.48 -1.02 -4.64
CA ILE A 5 14.33 -2.40 -5.10
C ILE A 5 13.31 -2.41 -6.24
N GLU A 6 13.71 -2.86 -7.44
CA GLU A 6 12.79 -3.05 -8.57
C GLU A 6 12.11 -4.42 -8.47
N ILE A 7 10.78 -4.44 -8.58
CA ILE A 7 9.98 -5.66 -8.65
C ILE A 7 9.18 -5.63 -9.95
N ARG A 8 9.19 -6.73 -10.71
CA ARG A 8 8.34 -6.89 -11.90
C ARG A 8 7.10 -7.71 -11.57
N LEU A 9 5.94 -7.10 -11.75
CA LEU A 9 4.65 -7.74 -11.54
C LEU A 9 3.99 -8.06 -12.87
N ARG A 10 3.22 -9.14 -12.90
CA ARG A 10 2.38 -9.49 -14.05
C ARG A 10 0.93 -9.37 -13.61
N PHE A 11 0.21 -8.49 -14.28
CA PHE A 11 -1.22 -8.31 -14.08
C PHE A 11 -2.00 -8.87 -15.25
N THR A 12 -3.17 -9.42 -14.96
CA THR A 12 -4.26 -9.55 -15.93
C THR A 12 -4.77 -8.16 -16.33
N ALA A 13 -5.50 -8.07 -17.45
CA ALA A 13 -6.09 -6.80 -17.89
C ALA A 13 -7.06 -6.22 -16.85
N GLN A 14 -7.79 -7.09 -16.14
CA GLN A 14 -8.72 -6.69 -15.08
C GLN A 14 -7.99 -6.13 -13.86
N GLU A 15 -6.90 -6.76 -13.42
CA GLU A 15 -6.09 -6.28 -12.30
C GLU A 15 -5.41 -4.94 -12.63
N GLN A 16 -4.90 -4.79 -13.85
CA GLN A 16 -4.34 -3.51 -14.31
C GLN A 16 -5.40 -2.40 -14.29
N ALA A 17 -6.61 -2.66 -14.82
CA ALA A 17 -7.70 -1.70 -14.78
C ALA A 17 -8.08 -1.31 -13.35
N GLY A 18 -8.05 -2.27 -12.42
CA GLY A 18 -8.25 -2.03 -10.99
C GLY A 18 -7.18 -1.12 -10.40
N LEU A 19 -5.90 -1.35 -10.70
CA LEU A 19 -4.79 -0.50 -10.24
C LEU A 19 -4.89 0.92 -10.80
N THR A 20 -5.21 1.07 -12.08
CA THR A 20 -5.43 2.39 -12.71
C THR A 20 -6.60 3.13 -12.06
N ALA A 21 -7.71 2.44 -11.77
CA ALA A 21 -8.86 3.02 -11.09
C ALA A 21 -8.53 3.44 -9.64
N LEU A 22 -7.77 2.62 -8.91
CA LEU A 22 -7.29 2.95 -7.57
C LEU A 22 -6.41 4.21 -7.60
N ALA A 23 -5.44 4.28 -8.53
CA ALA A 23 -4.60 5.46 -8.69
C ALA A 23 -5.44 6.72 -8.97
N ALA A 24 -6.43 6.63 -9.86
CA ALA A 24 -7.33 7.75 -10.15
C ALA A 24 -8.15 8.19 -8.93
N GLY A 25 -8.70 7.24 -8.16
CA GLY A 25 -9.42 7.53 -6.92
C GLY A 25 -8.54 8.22 -5.87
N LEU A 26 -7.32 7.72 -5.67
CA LEU A 26 -6.37 8.30 -4.74
C LEU A 26 -5.92 9.70 -5.16
N ARG A 27 -5.74 9.96 -6.46
CA ARG A 27 -5.45 11.32 -6.96
C ARG A 27 -6.56 12.30 -6.55
N GLY A 28 -7.81 11.87 -6.66
CA GLY A 28 -8.97 12.67 -6.26
C GLY A 28 -8.99 12.96 -4.76
N VAL A 29 -8.61 12.00 -3.92
CA VAL A 29 -8.60 12.15 -2.45
C VAL A 29 -7.40 12.96 -1.96
N ALA A 30 -6.22 12.70 -2.51
CA ALA A 30 -4.97 13.32 -2.08
C ALA A 30 -4.70 14.68 -2.76
N GLU A 31 -5.55 15.09 -3.72
CA GLU A 31 -5.36 16.28 -4.56
C GLU A 31 -3.95 16.36 -5.16
N SER A 32 -3.39 15.21 -5.55
CA SER A 32 -1.97 15.09 -5.89
C SER A 32 -1.76 14.07 -7.02
N GLU A 33 -0.74 14.30 -7.84
CA GLU A 33 -0.39 13.46 -9.00
C GLU A 33 0.22 12.12 -8.56
N LEU A 34 -0.60 11.13 -8.21
CA LEU A 34 -0.14 9.81 -7.79
C LEU A 34 0.10 8.90 -8.99
N THR A 35 1.17 8.12 -8.95
CA THR A 35 1.47 7.10 -9.94
C THR A 35 0.75 5.77 -9.61
N GLU A 36 0.80 4.80 -10.52
CA GLU A 36 0.33 3.44 -10.22
C GLU A 36 1.23 2.75 -9.19
N GLU A 37 2.51 3.10 -9.12
CA GLU A 37 3.43 2.63 -8.08
C GLU A 37 3.01 3.15 -6.71
N ASP A 38 2.69 4.44 -6.60
CA ASP A 38 2.16 5.02 -5.37
C ASP A 38 0.84 4.32 -4.95
N ALA A 39 -0.04 4.04 -5.91
CA ALA A 39 -1.29 3.34 -5.65
C ALA A 39 -1.08 1.91 -5.17
N LEU A 40 -0.09 1.20 -5.72
CA LEU A 40 0.27 -0.15 -5.29
C LEU A 40 0.82 -0.14 -3.85
N VAL A 41 1.66 0.83 -3.51
CA VAL A 41 2.15 1.01 -2.13
C VAL A 41 0.98 1.30 -1.18
N ALA A 42 -0.05 2.03 -1.63
CA ALA A 42 -1.27 2.29 -0.85
C ALA A 42 -2.05 1.01 -0.58
N ALA A 43 -2.23 0.21 -1.64
CA ALA A 43 -2.92 -1.06 -1.55
C ALA A 43 -2.19 -2.02 -0.59
N MET A 44 -0.85 -2.02 -0.59
CA MET A 44 -0.06 -2.81 0.35
C MET A 44 -0.26 -2.37 1.80
N GLU A 45 -0.22 -1.07 2.08
CA GLU A 45 -0.48 -0.57 3.44
C GLU A 45 -1.88 -0.94 3.91
N LEU A 46 -2.91 -0.73 3.07
CA LEU A 46 -4.29 -1.09 3.39
C LEU A 46 -4.43 -2.60 3.63
N ALA A 47 -3.80 -3.44 2.82
CA ALA A 47 -3.83 -4.89 2.99
C ALA A 47 -3.21 -5.33 4.32
N LEU A 48 -2.08 -4.73 4.72
CA LEU A 48 -1.45 -5.01 6.01
C LEU A 48 -2.30 -4.54 7.20
N THR A 49 -2.92 -3.37 7.07
CA THR A 49 -3.87 -2.85 8.07
C THR A 49 -5.06 -3.80 8.24
N ARG A 50 -5.67 -4.22 7.13
CA ARG A 50 -6.78 -5.19 7.13
C ARG A 50 -6.37 -6.53 7.72
N LEU A 51 -5.18 -7.02 7.39
CA LEU A 51 -4.66 -8.26 7.96
C LEU A 51 -4.53 -8.20 9.49
N MET A 52 -4.24 -7.03 10.05
CA MET A 52 -4.10 -6.83 11.50
C MET A 52 -5.42 -6.56 12.23
N GLU A 53 -6.37 -5.91 11.56
CA GLU A 53 -7.64 -5.47 12.16
C GLU A 53 -8.75 -6.50 12.00
N ASP A 54 -8.85 -7.10 10.81
CA ASP A 54 -9.96 -7.98 10.44
C ASP A 54 -9.63 -9.47 10.68
N PHE A 55 -8.35 -9.82 10.82
CA PHE A 55 -7.89 -11.21 10.95
C PHE A 55 -7.00 -11.42 12.17
N GLU A 56 -7.11 -12.61 12.76
CA GLU A 56 -6.16 -13.07 13.77
C GLU A 56 -4.99 -13.75 13.07
N VAL A 57 -3.83 -13.09 13.07
CA VAL A 57 -2.56 -13.69 12.63
C VAL A 57 -2.07 -14.61 13.76
N PRO A 58 -2.11 -15.96 13.60
CA PRO A 58 -1.92 -16.89 14.73
C PRO A 58 -0.47 -16.95 15.22
N ASP A 59 0.49 -16.73 14.32
CA ASP A 59 1.90 -16.70 14.65
C ASP A 59 2.28 -15.29 15.17
N PRO A 60 2.71 -15.16 16.44
CA PRO A 60 3.12 -13.88 17.00
C PRO A 60 4.28 -13.21 16.26
N GLU A 61 5.21 -13.99 15.68
CA GLU A 61 6.34 -13.43 14.95
C GLU A 61 5.88 -12.83 13.62
N ALA A 62 5.09 -13.58 12.85
CA ALA A 62 4.47 -13.06 11.62
C ALA A 62 3.60 -11.83 11.90
N ARG A 63 2.83 -11.83 12.99
CA ARG A 63 2.01 -10.68 13.40
C ARG A 63 2.86 -9.43 13.65
N GLU A 64 3.99 -9.59 14.34
CA GLU A 64 4.91 -8.49 14.58
C GLU A 64 5.56 -8.00 13.28
N GLN A 65 5.93 -8.89 12.37
CA GLN A 65 6.45 -8.53 11.05
C GLN A 65 5.44 -7.70 10.24
N VAL A 66 4.16 -8.12 10.22
CA VAL A 66 3.08 -7.38 9.55
C VAL A 66 2.90 -6.00 10.16
N ARG A 67 2.88 -5.91 11.50
CA ARG A 67 2.78 -4.64 12.23
C ARG A 67 3.92 -3.69 11.88
N LEU A 68 5.16 -4.17 11.93
CA LEU A 68 6.34 -3.37 11.59
C LEU A 68 6.33 -2.94 10.12
N ALA A 69 5.95 -3.82 9.19
CA ALA A 69 5.86 -3.48 7.77
C ALA A 69 4.82 -2.37 7.52
N ARG A 70 3.63 -2.47 8.14
CA ARG A 70 2.59 -1.44 8.06
C ARG A 70 3.07 -0.11 8.63
N ASP A 71 3.63 -0.14 9.84
CA ASP A 71 4.09 1.07 10.54
C ASP A 71 5.21 1.77 9.74
N ASN A 72 6.12 0.99 9.14
CA ASN A 72 7.17 1.50 8.27
C ASN A 72 6.60 2.13 6.98
N LEU A 73 5.66 1.46 6.29
CA LEU A 73 5.04 2.02 5.08
C LEU A 73 4.30 3.33 5.37
N ARG A 74 3.55 3.38 6.48
CA ARG A 74 2.84 4.58 6.91
C ARG A 74 3.78 5.74 7.24
N ALA A 75 4.94 5.46 7.85
CA ALA A 75 5.92 6.47 8.20
C ALA A 75 6.67 7.04 6.98
N HIS A 76 6.88 6.25 5.93
CA HIS A 76 7.65 6.62 4.74
C HIS A 76 6.76 7.06 3.56
N TRP A 77 5.46 7.16 3.76
CA TRP A 77 4.54 7.70 2.78
C TRP A 77 4.91 9.15 2.43
N VAL A 78 5.39 9.40 1.21
CA VAL A 78 6.00 10.65 0.75
C VAL A 78 5.02 11.86 0.68
N ARG A 79 3.74 11.75 1.06
CA ARG A 79 2.73 12.83 0.87
C ARG A 79 1.82 13.18 2.05
N GLY A 80 2.27 13.05 3.29
CA GLY A 80 1.85 13.85 4.47
C GLY A 80 0.37 14.16 4.79
N SER A 81 -0.65 13.65 4.09
CA SER A 81 -2.03 14.14 4.24
C SER A 81 -3.13 13.12 3.92
N ALA A 82 -2.87 12.09 3.11
CA ALA A 82 -3.87 11.08 2.78
C ALA A 82 -3.53 9.73 3.44
N SER A 83 -3.84 9.60 4.74
CA SER A 83 -4.06 8.25 5.28
C SER A 83 -5.42 7.76 4.78
N LEU A 84 -5.47 6.54 4.23
CA LEU A 84 -6.74 5.83 4.02
C LEU A 84 -7.27 5.44 5.40
N GLY A 85 -8.01 6.36 6.02
CA GLY A 85 -8.75 6.12 7.26
C GLY A 85 -10.05 5.37 7.01
#